data_AF-A0A126P7V0-F1
#
_entry.id   AF-A0A126P7V0-F1
#
_cell.length_a   1.000
_cell.length_b   1.000
_cell.length_c   1.000
_cell.angle_alpha   90.00
_cell.angle_beta   90.00
_cell.angle_gamma   90.00
#
_symmetry.space_group_name_H-M   'P 1'
#
loop_
_entity.id
_entity.type
_entity.pdbx_description
1 polymer ?
#
loop_
_entity_poly.entity_id
_entity_poly.type
_entity_poly.pdbx_seq_one_letter_code
_entity_poly.pdbx_strand_id
1 'polypeptide(L)'
;MPIFDNLAKAAKEFFVEDDAAAPAAAAVPAPLPAPAPLAAPAAGAPAQAEQRHLDHVAQLLADDHDFGAYLKIVKSLTGSGMAGPLLYQTAFNAYSAVTGHDLPALLASADRLAQTLADDRARVLARHRQKLGETAPPPGTPPSALAQLAGQEAQLQATVADLTRQLAERSQQLATAQQALAAERQKAQGALASYEVAQAAAAAEVQAHRHATQSFLVTSASDNPLTTNAK
;
A
#
# COMPACT_ATOMS: atom_id res chain seq x y z
N MET A 1 7.71 23.86 2.05
CA MET A 1 6.68 22.82 1.93
C MET A 1 5.76 23.14 0.75
N PRO A 2 6.08 22.71 -0.49
CA PRO A 2 5.27 22.99 -1.69
C PRO A 2 4.66 21.74 -2.36
N ILE A 3 4.68 20.57 -1.70
CA ILE A 3 4.30 19.29 -2.33
C ILE A 3 2.79 19.01 -2.26
N PHE A 4 2.09 19.55 -1.25
CA PHE A 4 0.66 19.31 -1.06
C PHE A 4 -0.26 20.16 -1.97
N ASP A 5 0.23 21.28 -2.49
CA ASP A 5 -0.56 22.14 -3.39
C ASP A 5 -0.71 21.56 -4.80
N ASN A 6 0.24 20.72 -5.24
CA ASN A 6 0.20 20.13 -6.59
C ASN A 6 -0.79 18.95 -6.69
N LEU A 7 -1.08 18.26 -5.58
CA LEU A 7 -2.02 17.12 -5.58
C LEU A 7 -3.49 17.60 -5.67
N ALA A 8 -3.81 18.72 -5.02
CA ALA A 8 -5.14 19.32 -5.07
C ALA A 8 -5.44 19.98 -6.43
N LYS A 9 -4.41 20.46 -7.13
CA LYS A 9 -4.54 21.10 -8.44
C LYS A 9 -4.75 20.06 -9.56
N ALA A 10 -4.05 18.92 -9.50
CA ALA A 10 -4.20 17.83 -10.48
C ALA A 10 -5.54 17.09 -10.37
N ALA A 11 -6.11 16.96 -9.16
CA ALA A 11 -7.44 16.37 -8.98
C ALA A 11 -8.57 17.26 -9.52
N LYS A 12 -8.33 18.58 -9.63
CA LYS A 12 -9.32 19.55 -10.09
C LYS A 12 -9.39 19.67 -11.62
N GLU A 13 -8.32 19.32 -12.34
CA GLU A 13 -8.29 19.31 -13.81
C GLU A 13 -8.81 17.99 -14.43
N PHE A 14 -8.97 16.92 -13.63
CA PHE A 14 -9.45 15.63 -14.14
C PHE A 14 -10.99 15.52 -14.20
N PHE A 15 -11.71 16.40 -13.50
CA PHE A 15 -13.17 16.42 -13.50
C PHE A 15 -13.70 17.80 -13.89
N VAL A 16 -13.85 17.98 -15.20
CA VAL A 16 -14.91 18.75 -15.88
C VAL A 16 -14.56 20.14 -16.47
N GLU A 17 -14.90 20.22 -17.76
CA GLU A 17 -14.86 21.28 -18.77
C GLU A 17 -15.67 22.55 -18.46
N ASP A 18 -15.27 23.62 -19.15
CA ASP A 18 -15.99 24.88 -19.38
C ASP A 18 -17.36 24.59 -20.06
N ASP A 19 -18.50 24.98 -19.45
CA ASP A 19 -19.44 25.98 -20.01
C ASP A 19 -20.63 26.28 -19.06
N ALA A 20 -20.97 27.57 -18.99
CA ALA A 20 -22.24 28.24 -18.61
C ALA A 20 -22.96 28.05 -17.24
N ALA A 21 -23.01 29.17 -16.51
CA ALA A 21 -24.18 29.80 -15.84
C ALA A 21 -24.67 29.36 -14.41
N ALA A 22 -24.34 30.22 -13.43
CA ALA A 22 -25.19 30.77 -12.34
C ALA A 22 -25.73 29.86 -11.19
N PRO A 23 -26.09 30.41 -10.01
CA PRO A 23 -25.62 29.89 -8.71
C PRO A 23 -26.70 29.27 -7.80
N ALA A 24 -26.22 28.71 -6.67
CA ALA A 24 -26.89 28.43 -5.38
C ALA A 24 -27.28 26.98 -5.07
N ALA A 25 -26.69 26.42 -4.01
CA ALA A 25 -27.35 26.19 -2.71
C ALA A 25 -26.43 25.37 -1.78
N ALA A 26 -26.32 25.80 -0.53
CA ALA A 26 -25.59 25.09 0.52
C ALA A 26 -26.32 23.80 0.92
N ALA A 27 -25.61 22.67 0.97
CA ALA A 27 -26.11 21.40 1.47
C ALA A 27 -25.20 20.84 2.59
N VAL A 28 -25.84 20.50 3.69
CA VAL A 28 -25.32 19.98 4.97
C VAL A 28 -24.56 18.65 4.77
N PRO A 29 -23.47 18.36 5.53
CA PRO A 29 -22.67 17.16 5.31
C PRO A 29 -23.42 15.88 5.73
N ALA A 30 -23.47 14.91 4.82
CA ALA A 30 -23.97 13.56 5.04
C ALA A 30 -22.94 12.69 5.80
N PRO A 31 -23.37 11.68 6.57
CA PRO A 31 -22.50 10.86 7.40
C PRO A 31 -21.60 9.94 6.54
N LEU A 32 -20.38 9.72 7.03
CA LEU A 32 -19.35 8.88 6.40
C LEU A 32 -19.86 7.44 6.17
N PRO A 33 -19.65 6.85 4.98
CA PRO A 33 -19.98 5.45 4.72
C PRO A 33 -18.97 4.53 5.40
N ALA A 34 -19.48 3.52 6.12
CA ALA A 34 -18.68 2.44 6.69
C ALA A 34 -18.06 1.57 5.57
N PRO A 35 -16.89 0.93 5.80
CA PRO A 35 -16.24 0.09 4.80
C PRO A 35 -17.09 -1.15 4.52
N ALA A 36 -17.46 -1.33 3.25
CA ALA A 36 -18.12 -2.55 2.78
C ALA A 36 -17.15 -3.75 2.92
N PRO A 37 -17.62 -4.92 3.39
CA PRO A 37 -16.78 -6.11 3.43
C PRO A 37 -16.42 -6.54 2.01
N LEU A 38 -15.13 -6.80 1.79
CA LEU A 38 -14.60 -7.45 0.59
C LEU A 38 -15.36 -8.77 0.37
N ALA A 39 -16.18 -8.82 -0.66
CA ALA A 39 -16.81 -10.05 -1.10
C ALA A 39 -15.71 -11.06 -1.48
N ALA A 40 -15.61 -12.15 -0.73
CA ALA A 40 -14.78 -13.28 -1.08
C ALA A 40 -15.20 -13.82 -2.46
N PRO A 41 -14.25 -14.18 -3.34
CA PRO A 41 -14.60 -14.80 -4.61
C PRO A 41 -15.34 -16.12 -4.32
N ALA A 42 -16.55 -16.24 -4.85
CA ALA A 42 -17.36 -17.44 -4.73
C ALA A 42 -16.60 -18.63 -5.33
N ALA A 43 -16.20 -19.56 -4.47
CA ALA A 43 -15.73 -20.87 -4.88
C ALA A 43 -16.92 -21.63 -5.50
N GLY A 44 -16.78 -22.12 -6.75
CA GLY A 44 -17.68 -23.15 -7.28
C GLY A 44 -18.20 -23.03 -8.72
N ALA A 45 -17.66 -22.16 -9.56
CA ALA A 45 -17.91 -22.21 -11.01
C ALA A 45 -16.56 -22.29 -11.74
N PRO A 46 -16.42 -23.06 -12.84
CA PRO A 46 -15.23 -22.98 -13.66
C PRO A 46 -15.07 -21.51 -14.04
N ALA A 47 -13.96 -20.92 -13.62
CA ALA A 47 -13.73 -19.51 -13.85
C ALA A 47 -13.83 -19.28 -15.36
N GLN A 48 -14.42 -18.17 -15.80
CA GLN A 48 -14.61 -17.86 -17.23
C GLN A 48 -13.33 -18.08 -18.09
N ALA A 49 -12.15 -18.01 -17.47
CA ALA A 49 -10.87 -18.37 -18.06
C ALA A 49 -10.71 -19.87 -18.38
N GLU A 50 -11.13 -20.77 -17.49
CA GLU A 50 -11.14 -22.22 -17.73
C GLU A 50 -12.05 -22.58 -18.90
N GLN A 51 -13.24 -21.96 -18.97
CA GLN A 51 -14.14 -22.16 -20.10
C GLN A 51 -13.51 -21.72 -21.43
N ARG A 52 -12.84 -20.56 -21.45
CA ARG A 52 -12.09 -20.09 -22.65
C ARG A 52 -10.96 -21.03 -23.04
N HIS A 53 -10.31 -21.69 -22.08
CA HIS A 53 -9.28 -22.69 -22.37
C HIS A 53 -9.89 -23.95 -23.01
N LEU A 54 -11.02 -24.41 -22.49
CA LEU A 54 -11.75 -25.53 -23.08
C LEU A 54 -12.24 -25.19 -24.50
N ASP A 55 -12.74 -23.98 -24.71
CA ASP A 55 -13.20 -23.51 -26.02
C ASP A 55 -12.02 -23.38 -27.01
N HIS A 56 -10.86 -22.87 -26.57
CA HIS A 56 -9.64 -22.78 -27.40
C HIS A 56 -9.13 -24.15 -27.82
N VAL A 57 -9.11 -25.13 -26.90
CA VAL A 57 -8.73 -26.50 -27.23
C VAL A 57 -9.77 -27.13 -28.18
N ALA A 58 -11.06 -26.90 -27.96
CA ALA A 58 -12.10 -27.36 -28.88
C ALA A 58 -11.96 -26.74 -30.28
N GLN A 59 -11.55 -25.47 -30.37
CA GLN A 59 -11.23 -24.79 -31.63
C GLN A 59 -10.03 -25.45 -32.32
N LEU A 60 -8.93 -25.70 -31.60
CA LEU A 60 -7.75 -26.42 -32.11
C LEU A 60 -8.10 -27.81 -32.67
N LEU A 61 -9.00 -28.54 -32.00
CA LEU A 61 -9.50 -29.83 -32.47
C LEU A 61 -10.43 -29.70 -33.69
N ALA A 62 -11.11 -28.57 -33.85
CA ALA A 62 -12.02 -28.32 -34.97
C ALA A 62 -11.30 -27.78 -36.21
N ASP A 63 -10.19 -27.08 -36.02
CA ASP A 63 -9.33 -26.52 -37.08
C ASP A 63 -8.55 -27.62 -37.82
N ASP A 64 -8.28 -28.76 -37.18
CA ASP A 64 -7.72 -29.93 -37.88
C ASP A 64 -8.80 -30.61 -38.73
N HIS A 65 -8.72 -30.40 -40.04
CA HIS A 65 -9.74 -30.83 -40.99
C HIS A 65 -9.78 -32.35 -41.21
N ASP A 66 -8.65 -33.03 -41.07
CA ASP A 66 -8.52 -34.46 -41.41
C ASP A 66 -8.86 -35.35 -40.21
N PHE A 67 -8.08 -35.28 -39.12
CA PHE A 67 -8.34 -36.09 -37.94
C PHE A 67 -9.58 -35.60 -37.18
N GLY A 68 -9.85 -34.29 -37.19
CA GLY A 68 -11.07 -33.71 -36.62
C GLY A 68 -12.35 -34.18 -37.31
N ALA A 69 -12.34 -34.37 -38.64
CA ALA A 69 -13.47 -34.96 -39.36
C ALA A 69 -13.67 -36.44 -38.99
N TYR A 70 -12.59 -37.22 -38.89
CA TYR A 70 -12.64 -38.59 -38.39
C TYR A 70 -13.22 -38.67 -36.97
N LEU A 71 -12.77 -37.81 -36.05
CA LEU A 71 -13.29 -37.75 -34.68
C LEU A 71 -14.78 -37.38 -34.63
N LYS A 72 -15.27 -36.52 -35.52
CA LYS A 72 -16.71 -36.21 -35.63
C LYS A 72 -17.52 -37.45 -36.03
N ILE A 73 -17.03 -38.24 -36.98
CA ILE A 73 -17.66 -39.51 -37.40
C ILE A 73 -17.66 -40.51 -36.24
N VAL A 74 -16.51 -40.69 -35.57
CA VAL A 74 -16.40 -41.54 -34.38
C VAL A 74 -17.39 -41.09 -33.30
N LYS A 75 -17.44 -39.80 -32.97
CA LYS A 75 -18.34 -39.26 -31.95
C LYS A 75 -19.82 -39.45 -32.32
N SER A 76 -20.17 -39.30 -33.59
CA SER A 76 -21.52 -39.58 -34.09
C SER A 76 -21.90 -41.05 -33.95
N LEU A 77 -21.01 -41.97 -34.34
CA LEU A 77 -21.25 -43.42 -34.25
C LEU A 77 -21.30 -43.91 -32.80
N THR A 78 -20.47 -43.35 -31.92
CA THR A 78 -20.55 -43.58 -30.47
C THR A 78 -21.89 -43.10 -29.92
N GLY A 79 -22.38 -41.94 -30.36
CA GLY A 79 -23.71 -41.42 -30.01
C GLY A 79 -24.86 -42.33 -30.44
N SER A 80 -24.65 -43.11 -31.50
CA SER A 80 -25.59 -44.13 -31.99
C SER A 80 -25.46 -45.48 -31.26
N GLY A 81 -24.68 -45.56 -30.18
CA GLY A 81 -24.49 -46.77 -29.37
C GLY A 81 -23.45 -47.76 -29.91
N MET A 82 -22.67 -47.38 -30.93
CA MET A 82 -21.60 -48.21 -31.48
C MET A 82 -20.34 -48.09 -30.61
N ALA A 83 -19.69 -49.22 -30.29
CA ALA A 83 -18.52 -49.25 -29.43
C ALA A 83 -17.51 -50.31 -29.85
N GLY A 84 -16.30 -50.23 -29.31
CA GLY A 84 -15.25 -51.22 -29.53
C GLY A 84 -14.62 -51.14 -30.93
N PRO A 85 -13.99 -52.23 -31.42
CA PRO A 85 -13.24 -52.21 -32.69
C PRO A 85 -14.11 -51.89 -33.91
N LEU A 86 -15.37 -52.32 -33.89
CA LEU A 86 -16.33 -52.06 -34.97
C LEU A 86 -16.59 -50.56 -35.15
N LEU A 87 -16.66 -49.78 -34.06
CA LEU A 87 -16.80 -48.32 -34.12
C LEU A 87 -15.71 -47.69 -34.98
N TYR A 88 -14.45 -48.00 -34.69
CA TYR A 88 -13.32 -47.40 -35.40
C TYR A 88 -13.21 -47.90 -36.84
N GLN A 89 -13.53 -49.17 -37.09
CA GLN A 89 -13.53 -49.72 -38.44
C GLN A 89 -14.63 -49.09 -39.31
N THR A 90 -15.85 -48.97 -38.78
CA THR A 90 -16.96 -48.31 -39.47
C THR A 90 -16.70 -46.81 -39.66
N ALA A 91 -16.13 -46.14 -38.65
CA ALA A 91 -15.76 -44.73 -38.74
C ALA A 91 -14.69 -44.49 -39.82
N PHE A 92 -13.67 -45.35 -39.88
CA PHE A 92 -12.60 -45.24 -40.88
C PHE A 92 -13.12 -45.48 -42.29
N ASN A 93 -13.98 -46.48 -42.49
CA ASN A 93 -14.59 -46.75 -43.80
C ASN A 93 -15.48 -45.58 -44.27
N ALA A 94 -16.25 -44.97 -43.37
CA ALA A 94 -17.04 -43.79 -43.69
C ALA A 94 -16.15 -42.57 -43.98
N TYR A 95 -15.08 -42.39 -43.22
CA TYR A 95 -14.11 -41.31 -43.42
C TYR A 95 -13.42 -41.43 -44.78
N SER A 96 -12.83 -42.58 -45.09
CA SER A 96 -12.10 -42.81 -46.34
C SER A 96 -13.01 -42.71 -47.57
N ALA A 97 -14.29 -43.10 -47.45
CA ALA A 97 -15.28 -42.91 -48.51
C ALA A 97 -15.60 -41.44 -48.78
N VAL A 98 -15.53 -40.56 -47.77
CA VAL A 98 -15.84 -39.14 -47.89
C VAL A 98 -14.62 -38.30 -48.30
N THR A 99 -13.45 -38.60 -47.73
CA THR A 99 -12.24 -37.77 -47.90
C THR A 99 -11.24 -38.35 -48.89
N GLY A 100 -11.38 -39.63 -49.28
CA GLY A 100 -10.41 -40.33 -50.14
C GLY A 100 -9.05 -40.60 -49.48
N HIS A 101 -8.90 -40.31 -48.18
CA HIS A 101 -7.63 -40.50 -47.46
C HIS A 101 -7.48 -41.93 -46.94
N ASP A 102 -6.24 -42.41 -46.95
CA ASP A 102 -5.87 -43.73 -46.46
C ASP A 102 -5.46 -43.70 -44.97
N LEU A 103 -5.26 -44.89 -44.40
CA LEU A 103 -4.92 -45.04 -42.98
C LEU A 103 -3.59 -44.34 -42.62
N PRO A 104 -2.51 -44.46 -43.42
CA PRO A 104 -1.27 -43.70 -43.19
C PRO A 104 -1.49 -42.19 -43.15
N ALA A 105 -2.27 -41.60 -44.06
CA ALA A 105 -2.52 -40.16 -44.06
C ALA A 105 -3.32 -39.72 -42.83
N LEU A 106 -4.31 -40.52 -42.40
CA LEU A 106 -5.05 -40.27 -41.16
C LEU A 106 -4.13 -40.31 -39.93
N LEU A 107 -3.24 -41.29 -39.83
CA LEU A 107 -2.27 -41.37 -38.73
C LEU A 107 -1.31 -40.18 -38.74
N ALA A 108 -0.80 -39.78 -39.92
CA ALA A 108 0.04 -38.60 -40.05
C ALA A 108 -0.69 -37.29 -39.68
N SER A 109 -2.01 -37.20 -39.90
CA SER A 109 -2.82 -36.08 -39.41
C SER A 109 -2.97 -36.10 -37.89
N ALA A 110 -3.17 -37.29 -37.30
CA ALA A 110 -3.24 -37.46 -35.84
C ALA A 110 -1.93 -37.02 -35.15
N ASP A 111 -0.78 -37.41 -35.72
CA ASP A 111 0.53 -37.01 -35.20
C ASP A 111 0.75 -35.50 -35.27
N ARG A 112 0.35 -34.85 -36.37
CA ARG A 112 0.41 -33.39 -36.51
C ARG A 112 -0.49 -32.67 -35.50
N LEU A 113 -1.69 -33.17 -35.26
CA LEU A 113 -2.59 -32.63 -34.24
C LEU A 113 -2.00 -32.80 -32.83
N ALA A 114 -1.44 -33.97 -32.51
CA ALA A 114 -0.80 -34.24 -31.23
C ALA A 114 0.39 -33.29 -30.99
N GLN A 115 1.21 -33.05 -32.01
CA GLN A 115 2.31 -32.09 -31.95
C GLN A 115 1.79 -30.67 -31.71
N THR A 116 0.73 -30.27 -32.43
CA THR A 116 0.12 -28.94 -32.29
C THR A 116 -0.42 -28.70 -30.88
N LEU A 117 -1.08 -29.71 -30.30
CA LEU A 117 -1.57 -29.67 -28.91
C LEU A 117 -0.42 -29.58 -27.89
N ALA A 118 0.67 -30.30 -28.12
CA ALA A 118 1.86 -30.22 -27.27
C ALA A 118 2.50 -28.82 -27.33
N ASP A 119 2.62 -28.23 -28.51
CA ASP A 119 3.17 -26.90 -28.73
C ASP A 119 2.26 -25.79 -28.16
N ASP A 120 0.93 -25.93 -28.29
CA ASP A 120 -0.02 -25.02 -27.66
C ASP A 120 0.08 -25.07 -26.13
N ARG A 121 0.10 -26.28 -25.55
CA ARG A 121 0.30 -26.48 -24.11
C ARG A 121 1.59 -25.82 -23.62
N ALA A 122 2.70 -26.02 -24.33
CA ALA A 122 3.97 -25.40 -23.98
C ALA A 122 3.89 -23.86 -23.98
N ARG A 123 3.24 -23.28 -24.99
CA ARG A 123 3.01 -21.84 -25.11
C ARG A 123 2.10 -21.28 -24.01
N VAL A 124 1.03 -21.99 -23.65
CA VAL A 124 0.14 -21.59 -22.55
C VAL A 124 0.90 -21.61 -21.23
N LEU A 125 1.67 -22.65 -20.95
CA LEU A 125 2.49 -22.74 -19.73
C LEU A 125 3.54 -21.62 -19.65
N ALA A 126 4.23 -21.33 -20.75
CA ALA A 126 5.21 -20.24 -20.79
C ALA A 126 4.56 -18.88 -20.48
N ARG A 127 3.39 -18.59 -21.08
CA ARG A 127 2.63 -17.37 -20.78
C ARG A 127 2.16 -17.33 -19.31
N HIS A 128 1.77 -18.47 -18.75
CA HIS A 128 1.34 -18.54 -17.35
C HIS A 128 2.48 -18.25 -16.38
N ARG A 129 3.65 -18.86 -16.60
CA ARG A 129 4.87 -18.59 -15.82
C ARG A 129 5.29 -17.13 -15.90
N GLN A 130 5.22 -16.54 -17.10
CA GLN A 130 5.48 -15.11 -17.28
C GLN A 130 4.49 -14.24 -16.51
N LYS A 131 3.19 -14.57 -16.54
CA LYS A 131 2.18 -13.84 -15.76
C LYS A 131 2.43 -13.94 -14.25
N LEU A 132 2.80 -15.12 -13.76
CA LEU A 132 3.17 -15.36 -12.37
C LEU A 132 4.50 -14.69 -11.97
N GLY A 133 5.27 -14.20 -12.93
CA GLY A 133 6.59 -13.59 -12.67
C GLY A 133 7.68 -14.63 -12.38
N GLU A 134 7.43 -15.92 -12.59
CA GLU A 134 8.40 -17.01 -12.39
C GLU A 134 9.52 -16.99 -13.44
N THR A 135 9.28 -16.34 -14.58
CA THR A 135 10.25 -16.16 -15.66
C THR A 135 10.43 -14.68 -15.94
N ALA A 136 11.69 -14.24 -16.05
CA ALA A 136 12.01 -12.88 -16.45
C ALA A 136 11.32 -12.54 -17.79
N PRO A 137 10.69 -11.35 -17.91
CA PRO A 137 10.08 -10.95 -19.17
C PRO A 137 11.16 -10.85 -20.26
N PRO A 138 10.81 -11.13 -21.53
CA PRO A 138 11.70 -10.88 -22.65
C PRO A 138 12.14 -9.40 -22.68
N PRO A 139 13.34 -9.09 -23.19
CA PRO A 139 13.81 -7.71 -23.28
C PRO A 139 12.81 -6.84 -24.04
N GLY A 140 12.45 -5.69 -23.46
CA GLY A 140 11.48 -4.75 -24.03
C GLY A 140 10.02 -5.02 -23.65
N THR A 141 9.71 -6.07 -22.89
CA THR A 141 8.34 -6.34 -22.42
C THR A 141 8.14 -5.81 -20.99
N PRO A 142 7.05 -5.08 -20.70
CA PRO A 142 6.77 -4.63 -19.35
C PRO A 142 6.55 -5.82 -18.40
N PRO A 143 6.93 -5.69 -17.11
CA PRO A 143 6.70 -6.72 -16.11
C PRO A 143 5.21 -7.02 -15.96
N SER A 144 4.87 -8.27 -15.61
CA SER A 144 3.47 -8.68 -15.39
C SER A 144 2.84 -7.87 -14.25
N ALA A 145 1.50 -7.76 -14.24
CA ALA A 145 0.80 -7.06 -13.17
C ALA A 145 1.12 -7.64 -11.78
N LEU A 146 1.29 -8.96 -11.66
CA LEU A 146 1.72 -9.60 -10.42
C LEU A 146 3.14 -9.20 -10.01
N ALA A 147 4.08 -9.15 -10.97
CA ALA A 147 5.43 -8.69 -10.69
C ALA A 147 5.48 -7.20 -10.28
N GLN A 148 4.65 -6.36 -10.91
CA GLN A 148 4.50 -4.96 -10.52
C GLN A 148 3.93 -4.83 -9.10
N LEU A 149 2.88 -5.60 -8.77
CA LEU A 149 2.29 -5.62 -7.44
C LEU A 149 3.28 -6.11 -6.38
N ALA A 150 4.06 -7.16 -6.66
CA ALA A 150 5.09 -7.64 -5.75
C ALA A 150 6.19 -6.58 -5.53
N GLY A 151 6.59 -5.86 -6.59
CA GLY A 151 7.52 -4.73 -6.47
C GLY A 151 6.94 -3.59 -5.62
N GLN A 152 5.66 -3.26 -5.83
CA GLN A 152 4.97 -2.24 -5.04
C GLN A 152 4.84 -2.65 -3.57
N GLU A 153 4.54 -3.92 -3.30
CA GLU A 153 4.48 -4.47 -1.95
C GLU A 153 5.84 -4.35 -1.25
N ALA A 154 6.92 -4.75 -1.90
CA ALA A 154 8.27 -4.62 -1.35
C ALA A 154 8.63 -3.15 -1.05
N GLN A 155 8.26 -2.23 -1.93
CA GLN A 155 8.48 -0.80 -1.74
C GLN A 155 7.68 -0.24 -0.55
N LEU A 156 6.42 -0.67 -0.40
CA LEU A 156 5.58 -0.30 0.76
C LEU A 156 6.16 -0.87 2.05
N GLN A 157 6.60 -2.13 2.06
CA GLN A 157 7.25 -2.75 3.22
C GLN A 157 8.52 -1.99 3.64
N ALA A 158 9.36 -1.58 2.68
CA ALA A 158 10.54 -0.74 2.96
C ALA A 158 10.14 0.62 3.56
N THR A 159 9.13 1.26 3.00
CA THR A 159 8.61 2.54 3.49
C THR A 159 8.09 2.42 4.93
N VAL A 160 7.36 1.35 5.24
CA VAL A 160 6.86 1.07 6.61
C VAL A 160 8.02 0.87 7.58
N ALA A 161 9.07 0.14 7.19
CA ALA A 161 10.25 -0.05 8.02
C ALA A 161 10.97 1.27 8.33
N ASP A 162 11.13 2.13 7.33
CA ASP A 162 11.77 3.44 7.49
C ASP A 162 10.94 4.39 8.36
N LEU A 163 9.63 4.47 8.15
CA LEU A 163 8.74 5.28 8.99
C LEU A 163 8.75 4.80 10.45
N THR A 164 8.83 3.49 10.68
CA THR A 164 8.91 2.91 12.02
C THR A 164 10.21 3.33 12.72
N ARG A 165 11.35 3.33 12.01
CA ARG A 165 12.63 3.84 12.54
C ARG A 165 12.55 5.32 12.88
N GLN A 166 12.02 6.13 11.97
CA GLN A 166 11.87 7.58 12.21
C GLN A 166 10.98 7.86 13.43
N LEU A 167 9.91 7.09 13.62
CA LEU A 167 9.04 7.22 14.79
C LEU A 167 9.79 6.88 16.09
N ALA A 168 10.62 5.82 16.08
CA ALA A 168 11.45 5.46 17.23
C ALA A 168 12.50 6.54 17.56
N GLU A 169 13.14 7.12 16.55
CA GLU A 169 14.10 8.22 16.75
C GLU A 169 13.41 9.47 17.33
N ARG A 170 12.24 9.83 16.80
CA ARG A 170 11.47 10.99 17.27
C ARG A 170 10.93 10.80 18.69
N SER A 171 10.51 9.59 19.05
CA SER A 171 10.05 9.30 20.41
C SER A 171 11.20 9.41 21.41
N GLN A 172 12.40 8.95 21.05
CA GLN A 172 13.60 9.12 21.87
C GLN A 172 13.97 10.60 22.03
N GLN A 173 13.97 11.38 20.94
CA GLN A 173 14.22 12.82 20.99
C GLN A 173 13.22 13.54 21.91
N LEU A 174 11.94 13.18 21.84
CA LEU A 174 10.91 13.75 22.70
C LEU A 174 11.17 13.44 24.18
N ALA A 175 11.54 12.20 24.51
CA ALA A 175 11.87 11.80 25.88
C ALA A 175 13.07 12.59 26.43
N THR A 176 14.13 12.74 25.64
CA THR A 176 15.31 13.54 26.03
C THR A 176 14.95 15.01 26.24
N ALA A 177 14.15 15.60 25.34
CA ALA A 177 13.71 16.99 25.48
C ALA A 177 12.85 17.21 26.74
N GLN A 178 11.96 16.27 27.06
CA GLN A 178 11.15 16.33 28.28
C GLN A 178 12.02 16.28 29.54
N GLN A 179 13.04 15.41 29.56
CA GLN A 179 13.97 15.32 30.68
C GLN A 179 14.78 16.61 30.86
N ALA A 180 15.29 17.19 29.76
CA ALA A 180 16.02 18.46 29.79
C ALA A 180 15.13 19.61 30.29
N LEU A 181 13.88 19.68 29.82
CA LEU A 181 12.92 20.70 30.25
C LEU A 181 12.56 20.57 31.73
N ALA A 182 12.44 19.35 32.26
CA ALA A 182 12.22 19.12 33.69
C ALA A 182 13.43 19.59 34.52
N ALA A 183 14.65 19.28 34.09
CA ALA A 183 15.88 19.72 34.75
C ALA A 183 16.01 21.25 34.77
N GLU A 184 15.72 21.92 33.66
CA GLU A 184 15.80 23.38 33.58
C GLU A 184 14.76 24.06 34.47
N ARG A 185 13.54 23.50 34.55
CA ARG A 185 12.51 23.98 35.48
C ARG A 185 12.95 23.86 36.93
N GLN A 186 13.51 22.72 37.32
CA GLN A 186 14.01 22.52 38.68
C GLN A 186 15.15 23.50 39.01
N LYS A 187 16.06 23.73 38.06
CA LYS A 187 17.14 24.71 38.21
C LYS A 187 16.62 26.14 38.38
N ALA A 188 15.64 26.55 37.56
CA ALA A 188 15.01 27.86 37.65
C ALA A 188 14.29 28.05 39.00
N GLN A 189 13.56 27.03 39.48
CA GLN A 189 12.93 27.07 40.79
C GLN A 189 13.94 27.21 41.93
N GLY A 190 15.06 26.48 41.86
CA GLY A 190 16.15 26.61 42.83
C GLY A 190 16.79 28.00 42.83
N ALA A 191 17.00 28.58 41.65
CA ALA A 191 17.54 29.95 41.51
C ALA A 191 16.57 31.02 42.03
N LEU A 192 15.26 30.82 41.86
CA LEU A 192 14.25 31.70 42.43
C LEU A 192 14.25 31.63 43.96
N ALA A 193 14.27 30.43 44.54
CA ALA A 193 14.34 30.26 45.98
C ALA A 193 15.62 30.86 46.58
N SER A 194 16.77 30.71 45.91
CA SER A 194 18.02 31.32 46.38
C SER A 194 18.00 32.84 46.31
N TYR A 195 17.38 33.41 45.28
CA TYR A 195 17.15 34.85 45.17
C TYR A 195 16.26 35.37 46.30
N GLU A 196 15.14 34.70 46.59
CA GLU A 196 14.22 35.10 47.66
C GLU A 196 14.91 35.10 49.03
N VAL A 197 15.74 34.09 49.31
CA VAL A 197 16.55 34.03 50.55
C VAL A 197 17.56 35.19 50.60
N ALA A 198 18.28 35.44 49.50
CA ALA A 198 19.24 36.55 49.43
C ALA A 198 18.56 37.92 49.60
N GLN A 199 17.37 38.11 49.00
CA GLN A 199 16.58 39.32 49.13
C GLN A 199 16.11 39.53 50.58
N ALA A 200 15.61 38.48 51.23
CA ALA A 200 15.19 38.55 52.63
C ALA A 200 16.37 38.89 53.56
N ALA A 201 17.54 38.29 53.33
CA ALA A 201 18.77 38.61 54.07
C ALA A 201 19.19 40.08 53.89
N ALA A 202 19.24 40.55 52.64
CA ALA A 202 19.58 41.95 52.35
C ALA A 202 18.57 42.94 52.98
N ALA A 203 17.27 42.62 52.94
CA ALA A 203 16.25 43.45 53.59
C ALA A 203 16.43 43.52 55.12
N ALA A 204 16.77 42.39 55.77
CA ALA A 204 17.06 42.33 57.19
C ALA A 204 18.31 43.15 57.55
N GLU A 205 19.38 43.07 56.73
CA GLU A 205 20.58 43.89 56.91
C GLU A 205 20.28 45.39 56.81
N VAL A 206 19.51 45.81 55.80
CA VAL A 206 19.10 47.22 55.65
C VAL A 206 18.30 47.70 56.86
N GLN A 207 17.38 46.89 57.38
CA GLN A 207 16.63 47.23 58.60
C GLN A 207 17.54 47.33 59.82
N ALA A 208 18.45 46.37 60.00
CA ALA A 208 19.42 46.37 61.09
C ALA A 208 20.31 47.64 61.05
N HIS A 209 20.84 47.99 59.88
CA HIS A 209 21.61 49.22 59.69
C HIS A 209 20.78 50.47 59.99
N ARG A 210 19.53 50.54 59.52
CA ARG A 210 18.64 51.66 59.82
C ARG A 210 18.41 51.83 61.32
N HIS A 211 18.14 50.74 62.04
CA HIS A 211 17.98 50.77 63.50
C HIS A 211 19.27 51.21 64.19
N ALA A 212 20.43 50.68 63.78
CA ALA A 212 21.72 51.09 64.33
C ALA A 212 21.99 52.59 64.10
N THR A 213 21.71 53.12 62.90
CA THR A 213 21.86 54.55 62.60
C THR A 213 20.89 55.41 63.40
N GLN A 214 19.63 54.99 63.58
CA GLN A 214 18.65 55.72 64.40
C GLN A 214 19.09 55.79 65.87
N SER A 215 19.51 54.66 66.44
CA SER A 215 20.03 54.61 67.81
C SER A 215 21.25 55.50 67.99
N PHE A 216 22.18 55.51 67.02
CA PHE A 216 23.34 56.40 67.04
C PHE A 216 22.94 57.88 67.07
N LEU A 217 22.03 58.30 66.18
CA LEU A 217 21.57 59.70 66.12
C LEU A 217 20.84 60.15 67.39
N VAL A 218 20.01 59.29 68.00
CA VAL A 218 19.31 59.61 69.27
C VAL A 218 20.30 59.74 70.43
N THR A 219 21.32 58.88 70.50
CA THR A 219 22.38 58.98 71.49
C THR A 219 23.22 60.24 71.28
N SER A 220 23.60 60.58 70.04
CA SER A 220 24.35 61.82 69.74
C SER A 220 23.56 63.11 70.00
N ALA A 221 22.23 63.09 69.88
CA ALA A 221 21.39 64.23 70.24
C ALA A 221 21.27 64.44 71.76
N SER A 222 21.50 63.39 72.56
CA SER A 222 21.44 63.45 74.03
C SER A 222 22.75 63.94 74.65
N ASP A 223 23.87 63.86 73.92
CA ASP A 223 25.22 64.25 74.37
C ASP A 223 25.62 65.71 74.02
N ASN A 224 24.67 66.57 73.65
CA ASN A 224 24.92 68.00 73.45
C ASN A 224 24.38 68.84 74.63
N PRO A 225 25.07 68.91 75.79
CA PRO A 225 24.72 69.85 76.84
C PRO A 225 25.04 71.26 76.36
N LEU A 226 24.03 72.14 76.32
CA LEU A 226 24.23 73.59 76.23
C LEU A 226 25.18 74.01 77.35
N THR A 227 26.42 74.31 77.01
CA THR A 227 27.30 75.11 77.87
C THR A 227 26.78 76.54 77.83
N THR A 228 25.92 76.89 78.78
CA THR A 228 25.66 78.29 79.13
C THR A 228 26.27 78.57 80.49
N ASN A 229 27.27 79.46 80.45
CA ASN A 229 27.97 80.04 81.58
C ASN A 229 27.03 80.43 82.73
N ALA A 230 27.41 80.09 83.96
CA ALA A 230 26.95 80.81 85.13
C ALA A 230 28.07 80.89 86.19
N LYS A 231 28.71 82.07 86.17
CA LYS A 231 29.47 82.75 87.23
C LYS A 231 30.90 82.32 87.56
#